data_AF-A0A9E4U7U2-F1
#
_entry.id   AF-A0A9E4U7U2-F1
#
_cell.length_a   1.000
_cell.length_b   1.000
_cell.length_c   1.000
_cell.angle_alpha   90.00
_cell.angle_beta   90.00
_cell.angle_gamma   90.00
#
_symmetry.space_group_name_H-M   'P 1'
#
loop_
_entity.id
_entity.type
_entity.pdbx_description
1 polymer ?
#
loop_
_entity_poly.entity_id
_entity_poly.type
_entity_poly.pdbx_seq_one_letter_code
_entity_poly.pdbx_strand_id
1 'polypeptide(L)'
;MADQPSEKAIGRMRVFVDKFCEKSGTFKHPGEGVTESVILGLAQNVDDLGRPLCPCRFYPDKNEEIKHRTWICACDDMQIYKYCHCLLFVDKEGLPITEYLPDDHEGREMYGLVKDPLPDKGRPLRDKAEEREVERRERPS
;
A
#
# COMPACT_ATOMS: atom_id res chain seq x y z
N MET A 1 13.96 13.96 -17.54
CA MET A 1 13.03 12.81 -17.64
C MET A 1 13.57 11.80 -16.67
N ALA A 2 12.79 11.34 -15.69
CA ALA A 2 13.26 10.25 -14.84
C ALA A 2 13.53 9.04 -15.74
N ASP A 3 14.70 8.43 -15.61
CA ASP A 3 14.99 7.16 -16.26
C ASP A 3 13.88 6.17 -15.90
N GLN A 4 13.41 5.41 -16.89
CA GLN A 4 12.42 4.38 -16.61
C GLN A 4 13.05 3.32 -15.70
N PRO A 5 12.30 2.76 -14.73
CA PRO A 5 12.80 1.70 -13.88
C PRO A 5 13.19 0.49 -14.72
N SER A 6 14.14 -0.31 -14.22
CA SER A 6 14.64 -1.48 -14.91
C SER A 6 13.53 -2.50 -15.17
N GLU A 7 13.55 -3.17 -16.33
CA GLU A 7 12.58 -4.23 -16.65
C GLU A 7 12.55 -5.34 -15.58
N LYS A 8 13.71 -5.59 -14.95
CA LYS A 8 13.85 -6.51 -13.83
C LYS A 8 13.04 -6.06 -12.61
N ALA A 9 13.12 -4.78 -12.22
CA ALA A 9 12.35 -4.24 -11.11
C ALA A 9 10.85 -4.23 -11.40
N ILE A 10 10.46 -3.82 -12.62
CA ILE A 10 9.06 -3.83 -13.08
C ILE A 10 8.49 -5.25 -13.01
N GLY A 11 9.19 -6.24 -13.59
CA GLY A 11 8.77 -7.63 -13.58
C GLY A 11 8.63 -8.18 -12.16
N ARG A 12 9.56 -7.83 -11.26
CA ARG A 12 9.48 -8.20 -9.84
C ARG A 12 8.23 -7.60 -9.17
N MET A 13 7.91 -6.34 -9.43
CA MET A 13 6.74 -5.68 -8.85
C MET A 13 5.43 -6.24 -9.39
N ARG A 14 5.33 -6.54 -10.69
CA ARG A 14 4.14 -7.21 -11.26
C ARG A 14 3.85 -8.55 -10.58
N VAL A 15 4.87 -9.42 -10.47
CA VAL A 15 4.74 -10.72 -9.78
C VAL A 15 4.38 -10.55 -8.31
N PHE A 16 4.95 -9.55 -7.63
CA PHE A 16 4.62 -9.24 -6.25
C PHE A 16 3.15 -8.83 -6.10
N VAL A 17 2.65 -7.92 -6.94
CA VAL A 17 1.28 -7.42 -6.90
C VAL A 17 0.28 -8.56 -7.14
N ASP A 18 0.50 -9.38 -8.16
CA ASP A 18 -0.39 -10.50 -8.48
C ASP A 18 -0.51 -11.49 -7.31
N LYS A 19 0.65 -11.92 -6.78
CA LYS A 19 0.68 -12.84 -5.62
C LYS A 19 0.09 -12.21 -4.37
N PHE A 20 0.29 -10.90 -4.17
CA PHE A 20 -0.22 -10.22 -2.99
C PHE A 20 -1.75 -10.14 -3.05
N CYS A 21 -2.35 -9.79 -4.19
CA CYS A 21 -3.81 -9.82 -4.40
C CYS A 21 -4.44 -11.16 -4.02
N GLU A 22 -3.85 -12.28 -4.46
CA GLU A 22 -4.34 -13.63 -4.10
C GLU A 22 -4.28 -13.89 -2.59
N LYS A 23 -3.17 -13.47 -1.96
CA LYS A 23 -2.90 -13.66 -0.52
C LYS A 23 -3.77 -12.77 0.36
N SER A 24 -3.94 -11.51 -0.01
CA SER A 24 -4.75 -10.54 0.73
C SER A 24 -6.24 -10.69 0.42
N GLY A 25 -6.63 -11.32 -0.69
CA GLY A 25 -8.04 -11.30 -1.12
C GLY A 25 -8.47 -9.92 -1.61
N THR A 26 -7.56 -9.19 -2.26
CA THR A 26 -7.84 -7.90 -2.91
C THR A 26 -7.67 -8.01 -4.43
N PHE A 27 -8.04 -6.96 -5.14
CA PHE A 27 -7.95 -6.84 -6.58
C PHE A 27 -7.05 -5.67 -6.96
N LYS A 28 -6.50 -5.71 -8.17
CA LYS A 28 -5.83 -4.55 -8.78
C LYS A 28 -6.90 -3.51 -9.16
N HIS A 29 -6.55 -2.23 -9.12
CA HIS A 29 -7.46 -1.18 -9.57
C HIS A 29 -7.95 -1.45 -11.01
N PRO A 30 -9.25 -1.29 -11.31
CA PRO A 30 -9.78 -1.52 -12.66
C PRO A 30 -9.22 -0.53 -13.69
N GLY A 31 -8.82 0.66 -13.26
CA GLY A 31 -8.09 1.62 -14.10
C GLY A 31 -6.64 1.21 -14.30
N GLU A 32 -6.30 0.66 -15.47
CA GLU A 32 -4.95 0.15 -15.80
C GLU A 32 -3.84 1.20 -15.58
N GLY A 33 -4.10 2.47 -15.90
CA GLY A 33 -3.16 3.57 -15.70
C GLY A 33 -2.77 3.81 -14.23
N VAL A 34 -3.69 3.56 -13.29
CA VAL A 34 -3.42 3.66 -11.85
C VAL A 34 -2.48 2.54 -11.42
N THR A 35 -2.84 1.30 -11.76
CA THR A 35 -2.07 0.10 -11.41
C THR A 35 -0.64 0.19 -11.97
N GLU A 36 -0.49 0.54 -13.26
CA GLU A 36 0.83 0.63 -13.88
C GLU A 36 1.67 1.77 -13.30
N SER A 37 1.09 2.95 -13.05
CA SER A 37 1.83 4.07 -12.44
C SER A 37 2.37 3.71 -11.06
N VAL A 38 1.60 3.00 -10.23
CA VAL A 38 2.06 2.57 -8.91
C VAL A 38 3.14 1.48 -9.03
N ILE A 39 2.99 0.52 -9.95
CA ILE A 39 4.01 -0.51 -10.20
C ILE A 39 5.34 0.13 -10.65
N LEU A 40 5.29 1.10 -11.56
CA LEU A 40 6.48 1.83 -12.00
C LEU A 40 7.11 2.62 -10.86
N GLY A 41 6.33 3.30 -10.03
CA GLY A 41 6.85 4.00 -8.85
C GLY A 41 7.49 3.08 -7.81
N LEU A 42 6.89 1.91 -7.56
CA LEU A 42 7.47 0.88 -6.69
C LEU A 42 8.77 0.34 -7.27
N ALA A 43 8.80 0.06 -8.58
CA ALA A 43 9.98 -0.42 -9.28
C ALA A 43 11.12 0.60 -9.24
N GLN A 44 10.80 1.89 -9.43
CA GLN A 44 11.77 2.97 -9.31
C GLN A 44 12.40 3.01 -7.92
N ASN A 45 11.58 2.97 -6.86
CA ASN A 45 12.11 2.93 -5.49
C ASN A 45 12.93 1.64 -5.22
N VAL A 46 12.64 0.52 -5.88
CA VAL A 46 13.48 -0.68 -5.79
C VAL A 46 14.86 -0.45 -6.41
N ASP A 47 14.94 0.21 -7.56
CA ASP A 47 16.22 0.51 -8.21
C ASP A 47 17.02 1.56 -7.43
N ASP A 48 16.36 2.63 -6.96
CA ASP A 48 17.01 3.75 -6.27
C ASP A 48 17.39 3.42 -4.81
N LEU A 49 16.53 2.69 -4.10
CA LEU A 49 16.62 2.49 -2.64
C LEU A 49 16.82 1.02 -2.25
N GLY A 50 16.74 0.08 -3.19
CA GLY A 50 16.77 -1.36 -2.92
C GLY A 50 15.49 -1.91 -2.25
N ARG A 51 14.46 -1.08 -2.05
CA ARG A 51 13.22 -1.41 -1.35
C ARG A 51 12.00 -0.79 -2.06
N PRO A 52 10.86 -1.49 -2.16
CA PRO A 52 9.65 -0.95 -2.79
C PRO A 52 8.91 0.01 -1.84
N LEU A 53 9.54 1.15 -1.54
CA LEU A 53 8.92 2.22 -0.76
C LEU A 53 7.65 2.71 -1.49
N CYS A 54 6.58 2.97 -0.74
CA CYS A 54 5.29 3.39 -1.28
C CYS A 54 5.43 4.67 -2.13
N PRO A 55 5.02 4.67 -3.42
CA PRO A 55 5.28 5.81 -4.30
C PRO A 55 4.25 6.94 -4.17
N CYS A 56 3.13 6.71 -3.49
CA CYS A 56 2.03 7.68 -3.37
C CYS A 56 2.12 8.57 -2.11
N ARG A 57 3.29 8.60 -1.43
CA ARG A 57 3.55 9.48 -0.29
C ARG A 57 4.75 10.38 -0.55
N PHE A 58 4.75 11.52 0.12
CA PHE A 58 5.93 12.37 0.25
C PHE A 58 6.82 11.87 1.39
N TYR A 59 8.14 11.96 1.21
CA TYR A 59 9.12 11.62 2.23
C TYR A 59 10.16 12.73 2.28
N PRO A 60 10.37 13.39 3.43
CA PRO A 60 11.46 14.35 3.59
C PRO A 60 12.82 13.71 3.32
N ASP A 61 13.02 12.48 3.81
CA ASP A 61 14.19 11.66 3.53
C ASP A 61 13.79 10.20 3.29
N LYS A 62 13.89 9.76 2.02
CA LYS A 62 13.60 8.38 1.64
C LYS A 62 14.59 7.37 2.23
N ASN A 63 15.86 7.76 2.45
CA ASN A 63 16.88 6.86 3.00
C ASN A 63 16.67 6.61 4.49
N GLU A 64 16.16 7.59 5.22
CA GLU A 64 15.73 7.38 6.60
C GLU A 64 14.47 6.49 6.63
N GLU A 65 13.48 6.77 5.78
CA GLU A 65 12.22 6.04 5.83
C GLU A 65 12.38 4.54 5.54
N ILE A 66 13.28 4.15 4.61
CA ILE A 66 13.51 2.72 4.31
C ILE A 66 14.17 1.93 5.46
N LYS A 67 14.67 2.61 6.50
CA LYS A 67 15.11 1.96 7.74
C LYS A 67 13.90 1.47 8.56
N HIS A 68 12.77 2.15 8.41
CA HIS A 68 11.48 1.73 8.93
C HIS A 68 10.76 0.84 7.90
N ARG A 69 9.87 -0.02 8.38
CA ARG A 69 9.07 -0.90 7.52
C ARG A 69 7.69 -0.35 7.19
N THR A 70 7.28 0.72 7.88
CA THR A 70 5.93 1.31 7.84
C THR A 70 5.40 1.47 6.42
N TRP A 71 6.23 2.00 5.52
CA TRP A 71 5.83 2.31 4.14
C TRP A 71 6.44 1.42 3.05
N ILE A 72 7.06 0.30 3.41
CA ILE A 72 7.58 -0.65 2.42
C ILE A 72 6.42 -1.52 1.93
N CYS A 73 6.16 -1.53 0.62
CA CYS A 73 5.03 -2.25 0.04
C CYS A 73 5.14 -3.79 0.27
N ALA A 74 4.11 -4.47 0.74
CA ALA A 74 2.83 -3.96 1.24
C ALA A 74 3.02 -3.30 2.62
N CYS A 75 2.65 -2.02 2.73
CA CYS A 75 2.88 -1.20 3.92
C CYS A 75 2.10 -1.72 5.14
N ASP A 76 2.40 -1.17 6.31
CA ASP A 76 1.75 -1.57 7.55
C ASP A 76 0.25 -1.29 7.51
N ASP A 77 -0.20 -0.18 6.94
CA ASP A 77 -1.64 0.09 6.75
C ASP A 77 -2.33 -1.04 5.94
N MET A 78 -1.65 -1.59 4.93
CA MET A 78 -2.19 -2.71 4.15
C MET A 78 -2.15 -4.03 4.94
N GLN A 79 -1.14 -4.23 5.78
CA GLN A 79 -0.99 -5.45 6.57
C GLN A 79 -1.77 -5.45 7.90
N ILE A 80 -2.23 -4.29 8.35
CA ILE A 80 -2.97 -4.10 9.61
C ILE A 80 -4.43 -3.80 9.32
N TYR A 81 -4.71 -2.83 8.43
CA TYR A 81 -6.06 -2.36 8.11
C TYR A 81 -6.58 -2.82 6.76
N LYS A 82 -5.75 -3.48 5.93
CA LYS A 82 -6.07 -3.83 4.54
C LYS A 82 -6.39 -2.61 3.67
N TYR A 83 -5.92 -1.44 4.08
CA TYR A 83 -6.12 -0.18 3.38
C TYR A 83 -4.91 0.12 2.49
N CYS A 84 -5.17 0.46 1.22
CA CYS A 84 -4.15 0.87 0.27
C CYS A 84 -4.45 2.27 -0.27
N HIS A 85 -3.75 3.28 0.25
CA HIS A 85 -3.88 4.66 -0.24
C HIS A 85 -3.57 4.81 -1.74
N CYS A 86 -2.62 4.04 -2.26
CA CYS A 86 -2.27 4.11 -3.70
C CYS A 86 -3.34 3.48 -4.61
N LEU A 87 -4.42 2.92 -4.05
CA LEU A 87 -5.46 2.19 -4.76
C LEU A 87 -4.95 0.99 -5.56
N LEU A 88 -3.76 0.49 -5.27
CA LEU A 88 -3.20 -0.70 -5.93
C LEU A 88 -3.92 -1.98 -5.51
N PHE A 89 -4.34 -2.04 -4.24
CA PHE A 89 -5.05 -3.16 -3.65
C PHE A 89 -6.41 -2.68 -3.16
N VAL A 90 -7.46 -3.03 -3.90
CA VAL A 90 -8.82 -2.54 -3.73
C VAL A 90 -9.83 -3.70 -3.69
N ASP A 91 -11.08 -3.39 -3.42
CA ASP A 91 -12.18 -4.34 -3.62
C ASP A 91 -12.51 -4.54 -5.12
N LYS A 92 -13.61 -5.25 -5.41
CA LYS A 92 -14.02 -5.52 -6.80
C LYS A 92 -14.55 -4.29 -7.54
N GLU A 93 -14.98 -3.26 -6.81
CA GLU A 93 -15.54 -2.03 -7.35
C GLU A 93 -14.45 -0.97 -7.58
N GLY A 94 -13.22 -1.24 -7.15
CA GLY A 94 -12.09 -0.33 -7.26
C GLY A 94 -11.95 0.60 -6.06
N LEU A 95 -12.66 0.34 -4.96
CA LEU A 95 -12.62 1.14 -3.75
C LEU A 95 -11.60 0.60 -2.74
N PRO A 96 -10.92 1.47 -1.99
CA PRO A 96 -10.05 1.02 -0.91
C PRO A 96 -10.89 0.44 0.23
N ILE A 97 -10.42 -0.64 0.85
CA ILE A 97 -11.08 -1.22 2.03
C ILE A 97 -10.79 -0.32 3.23
N THR A 98 -11.84 0.16 3.89
CA THR A 98 -11.75 1.07 5.04
C THR A 98 -12.35 0.50 6.32
N GLU A 99 -12.90 -0.73 6.27
CA GLU A 99 -13.57 -1.41 7.38
C GLU A 99 -12.77 -1.41 8.69
N TYR A 100 -11.45 -1.56 8.60
CA TYR A 100 -10.57 -1.72 9.74
C TYR A 100 -9.83 -0.45 10.13
N LEU A 101 -10.06 0.65 9.41
CA LEU A 101 -9.48 1.94 9.77
C LEU A 101 -10.18 2.52 11.00
N PRO A 102 -9.46 3.29 11.83
CA PRO A 102 -10.06 4.13 12.85
C PRO A 102 -11.14 5.06 12.27
N ASP A 103 -12.11 5.42 13.12
CA ASP A 103 -13.22 6.27 12.70
C ASP A 103 -12.77 7.69 12.28
N ASP A 104 -11.67 8.19 12.84
CA ASP A 104 -11.06 9.50 12.54
C ASP A 104 -10.00 9.44 11.42
N HIS A 105 -9.94 8.35 10.65
CA HIS A 105 -8.97 8.20 9.58
C HIS A 105 -9.44 8.85 8.27
N GLU A 106 -8.56 9.61 7.61
CA GLU A 106 -8.86 10.35 6.35
C GLU A 106 -9.52 9.47 5.27
N GLY A 107 -9.03 8.25 5.05
CA GLY A 107 -9.63 7.29 4.12
C GLY A 107 -11.08 6.94 4.46
N ARG A 108 -11.43 6.87 5.74
CA ARG A 108 -12.81 6.60 6.18
C ARG A 108 -13.70 7.84 6.07
N GLU A 109 -13.14 9.03 6.25
CA GLU A 109 -13.85 10.29 5.96
C GLU A 109 -14.14 10.45 4.46
N MET A 110 -13.18 10.10 3.60
CA MET A 110 -13.30 10.28 2.14
C MET A 110 -14.16 9.21 1.47
N TYR A 111 -13.97 7.93 1.81
CA TYR A 111 -14.63 6.80 1.14
C TYR A 111 -15.79 6.22 1.95
N GLY A 112 -16.01 6.68 3.18
CA GLY A 112 -16.98 6.06 4.09
C GLY A 112 -16.52 4.67 4.54
N LEU A 113 -17.49 3.83 4.91
CA LEU A 113 -17.25 2.44 5.33
C LEU A 113 -17.34 1.49 4.13
N VAL A 114 -16.19 1.10 3.60
CA VAL A 114 -16.04 0.08 2.55
C VAL A 114 -15.64 -1.24 3.21
N LYS A 115 -16.52 -2.24 3.10
CA LYS A 115 -16.34 -3.54 3.74
C LYS A 115 -15.29 -4.38 3.03
N ASP A 116 -14.60 -5.22 3.78
CA ASP A 116 -13.71 -6.22 3.24
C ASP A 116 -14.52 -7.37 2.60
N PRO A 117 -14.39 -7.63 1.28
CA PRO A 117 -15.09 -8.72 0.64
C PRO A 117 -14.56 -10.11 1.05
N LEU A 118 -13.34 -10.20 1.59
CA LEU A 118 -12.66 -11.45 1.95
C LEU A 118 -11.92 -11.29 3.31
N PRO A 119 -12.65 -11.16 4.43
CA PRO A 119 -12.09 -10.83 5.76
C PRO A 119 -11.16 -11.90 6.35
N ASP A 120 -11.31 -13.14 5.89
CA ASP A 120 -10.50 -14.30 6.24
C ASP A 120 -9.12 -14.30 5.56
N LYS A 121 -8.85 -13.37 4.63
CA LYS A 121 -7.57 -13.23 3.93
C LYS A 121 -6.83 -11.94 4.27
N GLY A 122 -5.50 -12.04 4.27
CA GLY A 122 -4.60 -10.92 4.51
C GLY A 122 -4.49 -10.52 5.97
N ARG A 123 -4.22 -9.24 6.20
CA ARG A 123 -4.06 -8.60 7.52
C ARG A 123 -3.19 -9.40 8.53
N PRO A 124 -1.95 -9.81 8.16
CA PRO A 124 -1.11 -10.62 9.02
C PRO A 124 -0.64 -9.89 10.28
N LEU A 125 -0.75 -8.55 10.33
CA LEU A 125 -0.31 -7.71 11.44
C LEU A 125 -1.49 -7.05 12.17
N ARG A 126 -2.72 -7.56 12.03
CA ARG A 126 -3.93 -6.97 12.63
C ARG A 126 -3.85 -6.74 14.14
N ASP A 127 -3.04 -7.51 14.84
CA ASP A 127 -2.75 -7.42 16.27
C ASP A 127 -1.99 -6.14 16.64
N LYS A 128 -1.34 -5.48 15.67
CA LYS A 128 -0.57 -4.25 15.87
C LYS A 128 -1.35 -2.96 15.60
N ALA A 129 -2.69 -3.05 15.49
CA ALA A 129 -3.53 -1.89 15.20
C ALA A 129 -3.34 -0.76 16.21
N GLU A 130 -3.28 -1.06 17.51
CA GLU A 130 -3.10 -0.03 18.54
C GLU A 130 -1.73 0.65 18.44
N GLU A 131 -0.65 -0.11 18.23
CA GLU A 131 0.70 0.44 18.05
C GLU A 131 0.78 1.34 16.81
N ARG A 132 0.15 0.91 15.71
CA ARG A 132 0.10 1.67 14.47
C ARG A 132 -0.67 2.97 14.63
N GLU A 133 -1.72 2.98 15.45
CA GLU A 133 -2.48 4.19 15.74
C GLU A 133 -1.70 5.22 16.54
N VAL A 134 -0.90 4.78 17.51
CA VAL A 134 0.03 5.66 18.22
C VAL A 134 1.05 6.24 17.23
N GLU A 135 1.67 5.41 16.40
CA GLU A 135 2.65 5.88 15.39
C GLU A 135 2.03 6.87 14.39
N ARG A 136 0.80 6.61 13.90
CA ARG A 136 0.10 7.50 12.96
C ARG A 136 -0.09 8.91 13.53
N ARG A 137 -0.38 9.01 14.83
CA ARG A 137 -0.62 10.29 15.52
C ARG A 137 0.67 11.02 15.89
N GLU A 138 1.72 10.29 16.26
CA GLU A 138 2.99 10.88 16.71
C GLU A 138 3.94 11.18 15.55
N ARG A 139 3.85 10.41 14.45
CA ARG A 139 4.67 10.56 13.25
C ARG A 139 3.78 10.67 12.01
N PRO A 140 3.00 11.76 11.86
CA PRO A 140 2.27 12.01 10.63
C PRO A 140 3.28 12.13 9.49
N SER A 141 3.12 11.29 8.47
CA SER A 141 3.96 11.27 7.27
C SER A 141 3.87 12.58 6.49
#